data_AF-A0A329M5U1-F1
#
_entry.id   AF-A0A329M5U1-F1
#
_cell.length_a   1.000
_cell.length_b   1.000
_cell.length_c   1.000
_cell.angle_alpha   90.00
_cell.angle_beta   90.00
_cell.angle_gamma   90.00
#
_symmetry.space_group_name_H-M   'P 1'
#
loop_
_entity.id
_entity.type
_entity.pdbx_description
1 polymer ?
#
loop_
_entity_poly.entity_id
_entity_poly.type
_entity_poly.pdbx_seq_one_letter_code
_entity_poly.pdbx_strand_id
1 'polypeptide(L)'
;MPDTLSHQIQEACDDLYCSPLDPVAQANARDLLRQSTPALDERNLTRRIRIACDELHDDPNDLDARHALLALIDPTSSAANRLGVTART
;
A
#
# COMPACT_ATOMS: atom_id res chain seq x y z
N MET A 1 -5.33 25.25 13.23
CA MET A 1 -5.30 25.17 11.76
C MET A 1 -4.63 23.87 11.41
N PRO A 2 -5.26 22.95 10.67
CA PRO A 2 -4.53 21.81 10.14
C PRO A 2 -3.32 22.36 9.37
N ASP A 3 -2.16 21.80 9.65
CA ASP A 3 -0.95 22.06 8.90
C ASP A 3 -1.22 21.78 7.41
N THR A 4 -0.66 22.61 6.54
CA THR A 4 -0.91 22.57 5.09
C THR A 4 -0.73 21.16 4.50
N LEU A 5 0.20 20.38 5.06
CA LEU A 5 0.44 18.99 4.67
C LEU A 5 -0.72 18.06 5.01
N SER A 6 -1.27 18.13 6.23
CA SER A 6 -2.42 17.31 6.62
C SER A 6 -3.65 17.60 5.76
N HIS A 7 -3.86 18.86 5.39
CA HIS A 7 -4.94 19.23 4.47
C HIS A 7 -4.74 18.62 3.09
N GLN A 8 -3.52 18.70 2.53
CA GLN A 8 -3.19 18.08 1.24
C GLN A 8 -3.39 16.56 1.27
N ILE A 9 -3.02 15.90 2.37
CA ILE A 9 -3.23 14.46 2.53
C ILE A 9 -4.73 14.14 2.54
N GLN A 10 -5.55 14.94 3.24
CA GLN A 10 -7.00 14.76 3.26
C GLN A 10 -7.60 14.90 1.87
N GLU A 11 -7.30 15.99 1.14
CA GLU A 11 -7.82 16.22 -0.21
C GLU A 11 -7.43 15.09 -1.18
N ALA A 12 -6.16 14.67 -1.18
CA ALA A 12 -5.70 13.58 -2.03
C ALA A 12 -6.37 12.23 -1.70
N CYS A 13 -6.65 11.98 -0.42
CA CYS A 13 -7.39 10.80 0.01
C CYS A 13 -8.87 10.87 -0.36
N ASP A 14 -9.51 12.04 -0.27
CA ASP A 14 -10.91 12.24 -0.65
C ASP A 14 -11.10 12.08 -2.17
N ASP A 15 -10.17 12.60 -2.97
CA ASP A 15 -10.14 12.39 -4.42
C ASP A 15 -10.00 10.90 -4.77
N LEU A 16 -9.07 10.20 -4.11
CA LEU A 16 -8.87 8.77 -4.32
C LEU A 16 -10.07 7.94 -3.84
N TYR A 17 -10.73 8.35 -2.76
CA TYR A 17 -11.95 7.71 -2.27
C TYR A 17 -13.09 7.82 -3.28
N CYS A 18 -13.25 8.99 -3.91
CA CYS A 18 -14.26 9.21 -4.95
C CYS A 18 -13.95 8.45 -6.24
N SER A 19 -12.67 8.31 -6.62
CA SER A 19 -12.23 7.68 -7.87
C SER A 19 -11.05 6.71 -7.66
N PRO A 20 -11.26 5.54 -7.03
CA PRO A 20 -10.16 4.66 -6.61
C PRO A 20 -9.37 4.02 -7.76
N LEU A 21 -9.93 4.02 -8.97
CA LEU A 21 -9.28 3.50 -10.19
C LEU A 21 -8.75 4.60 -11.11
N ASP A 22 -8.90 5.88 -10.74
CA ASP A 22 -8.30 6.97 -11.50
C ASP A 22 -6.77 6.96 -11.32
N PRO A 23 -5.99 6.76 -12.39
CA PRO A 23 -4.53 6.72 -12.30
C PRO A 23 -3.95 8.05 -11.79
N VAL A 24 -4.63 9.18 -12.00
CA VAL A 24 -4.16 10.49 -11.53
C VAL A 24 -4.34 10.60 -10.02
N ALA A 25 -5.54 10.32 -9.49
CA ALA A 25 -5.78 10.28 -8.05
C ALA A 25 -4.85 9.30 -7.33
N GLN A 26 -4.63 8.10 -7.89
CA GLN A 26 -3.68 7.12 -7.34
C GLN A 26 -2.24 7.63 -7.30
N ALA A 27 -1.77 8.25 -8.38
CA ALA A 27 -0.41 8.78 -8.44
C ALA A 27 -0.21 9.92 -7.44
N ASN A 28 -1.16 10.86 -7.38
CA ASN A 28 -1.12 12.01 -6.47
C ASN A 28 -1.07 11.57 -5.01
N ALA A 29 -1.99 10.69 -4.60
CA ALA A 29 -2.03 10.17 -3.23
C ALA A 29 -0.74 9.40 -2.89
N ARG A 30 -0.28 8.52 -3.79
CA ARG A 30 0.96 7.75 -3.58
C ARG A 30 2.17 8.65 -3.41
N ASP A 31 2.34 9.64 -4.28
CA ASP A 31 3.53 10.47 -4.30
C ASP A 31 3.55 11.42 -3.10
N LEU A 32 2.40 11.97 -2.72
CA LEU A 32 2.25 12.76 -1.49
C LEU A 32 2.57 11.92 -0.24
N LEU A 33 1.97 10.73 -0.11
CA LEU A 33 2.20 9.84 1.03
C LEU A 33 3.66 9.37 1.11
N ARG A 34 4.32 9.12 -0.03
CA ARG A 34 5.75 8.77 -0.04
C ARG A 34 6.65 9.90 0.45
N GLN A 35 6.31 11.14 0.13
CA GLN A 35 7.09 12.30 0.55
C GLN A 35 6.87 12.64 2.04
N SER A 36 5.65 12.41 2.55
CA SER A 36 5.25 12.79 3.90
C SER A 36 5.42 11.68 4.94
N THR A 37 5.40 10.41 4.52
CA THR A 37 5.47 9.27 5.43
C THR A 37 6.92 8.91 5.72
N PRO A 38 7.36 8.94 6.99
CA PRO A 38 8.67 8.45 7.37
C PRO A 38 8.85 6.98 7.00
N ALA A 39 10.07 6.60 6.63
CA ALA A 39 10.39 5.19 6.44
C ALA A 39 10.06 4.38 7.71
N LEU A 40 9.53 3.17 7.52
CA LEU A 40 9.28 2.27 8.65
C LEU A 40 10.60 1.90 9.30
N ASP A 41 10.67 2.07 10.63
CA ASP A 41 11.79 1.52 11.38
C ASP A 41 11.74 -0.03 11.39
N GLU A 42 12.90 -0.63 11.61
CA GLU A 42 13.08 -2.09 11.57
C GLU A 42 12.17 -2.83 12.57
N ARG A 43 11.90 -2.22 13.73
CA ARG A 43 11.05 -2.80 14.77
C ARG A 43 9.58 -2.84 14.32
N ASN A 44 9.10 -1.77 13.71
CA ASN A 44 7.75 -1.67 13.16
C ASN A 44 7.58 -2.59 11.96
N LEU A 45 8.57 -2.67 11.07
CA LEU A 45 8.57 -3.62 9.96
C LEU A 45 8.49 -5.07 10.47
N THR A 46 9.36 -5.43 11.41
CA THR A 46 9.36 -6.77 12.04
C THR A 46 8.02 -7.10 12.67
N ARG A 47 7.41 -6.14 13.39
CA ARG A 47 6.09 -6.33 14.00
C ARG A 47 5.01 -6.61 12.95
N ARG A 48 4.98 -5.85 11.85
CA ARG A 48 3.98 -6.03 10.78
C ARG A 48 4.13 -7.37 10.07
N ILE A 49 5.37 -7.80 9.81
CA ILE A 49 5.65 -9.12 9.24
C ILE A 49 5.12 -10.23 10.14
N ARG A 50 5.37 -10.15 11.47
CA ARG A 50 4.87 -11.14 12.42
C ARG A 50 3.35 -11.24 12.42
N ILE A 51 2.65 -10.10 12.45
CA ILE A 51 1.17 -10.08 12.38
C ILE A 51 0.68 -10.77 11.10
N ALA A 52 1.22 -10.40 9.94
CA ALA A 52 0.80 -11.02 8.68
C ALA A 52 1.11 -12.54 8.64
N CYS A 53 2.21 -12.97 9.25
CA CYS A 53 2.51 -14.40 9.40
C CYS A 53 1.56 -15.11 10.38
N ASP A 54 1.17 -14.47 11.48
CA ASP A 54 0.22 -15.03 12.46
C ASP A 54 -1.15 -15.21 11.81
N GLU A 55 -1.65 -14.21 11.07
CA GLU A 55 -2.92 -14.32 10.34
C GLU A 55 -2.89 -15.47 9.31
N LEU A 56 -1.76 -15.64 8.58
CA LEU A 56 -1.61 -16.76 7.63
C LEU A 56 -1.37 -18.12 8.27
N HIS A 57 -0.88 -18.14 9.51
CA HIS A 57 -0.79 -19.35 10.30
C HIS A 57 -2.18 -19.80 10.74
N ASP A 58 -3.06 -18.86 11.08
CA ASP A 58 -4.43 -19.12 11.49
C ASP A 58 -5.35 -19.44 10.30
N ASP A 59 -5.25 -18.68 9.20
CA ASP A 59 -5.90 -18.99 7.91
C ASP A 59 -4.92 -18.83 6.73
N PRO A 60 -4.40 -19.94 6.17
CA PRO A 60 -3.50 -19.85 5.03
C PRO A 60 -4.18 -19.27 3.77
N ASN A 61 -5.52 -19.22 3.70
CA ASN A 61 -6.26 -18.69 2.55
C ASN A 61 -6.63 -17.20 2.69
N ASP A 62 -6.24 -16.51 3.76
CA ASP A 62 -6.45 -15.08 3.91
C ASP A 62 -5.66 -14.31 2.84
N LEU A 63 -6.37 -13.80 1.83
CA LEU A 63 -5.78 -13.06 0.72
C LEU A 63 -5.27 -11.69 1.14
N ASP A 64 -5.89 -11.05 2.14
CA ASP A 64 -5.47 -9.74 2.62
C ASP A 64 -4.16 -9.87 3.39
N ALA A 65 -4.02 -10.90 4.24
CA ALA A 65 -2.77 -11.21 4.91
C ALA A 65 -1.65 -11.59 3.92
N ARG A 66 -1.96 -12.33 2.84
CA ARG A 66 -1.00 -12.62 1.75
C ARG A 66 -0.53 -11.35 1.05
N HIS A 67 -1.45 -10.46 0.67
CA HIS A 67 -1.11 -9.19 0.01
C HIS A 67 -0.32 -8.26 0.94
N ALA A 68 -0.70 -8.19 2.22
CA ALA A 68 0.02 -7.42 3.22
C ALA A 68 1.45 -7.94 3.40
N LEU A 69 1.63 -9.26 3.54
CA LEU A 69 2.95 -9.87 3.68
C LEU A 69 3.82 -9.61 2.44
N LEU A 70 3.26 -9.79 1.24
CA LEU A 70 3.96 -9.50 -0.02
C LEU A 70 4.40 -8.04 -0.11
N ALA A 71 3.53 -7.09 0.23
CA ALA A 71 3.86 -5.67 0.21
C ALA A 71 4.98 -5.29 1.21
N LEU A 72 5.11 -6.04 2.31
CA LEU A 72 6.14 -5.81 3.32
C LEU A 72 7.51 -6.39 2.94
N ILE A 73 7.55 -7.54 2.26
CA ILE A 73 8.80 -8.25 1.91
C ILE A 73 9.29 -7.96 0.47
N ASP A 74 8.40 -7.52 -0.41
CA ASP A 74 8.71 -7.08 -1.77
C ASP A 74 7.99 -5.76 -2.08
N PRO A 75 8.50 -4.63 -1.56
CA PRO A 75 7.86 -3.32 -1.74
C PRO A 75 7.85 -2.82 -3.19
N THR A 76 8.57 -3.51 -4.10
CA THR A 76 8.55 -3.21 -5.55
C THR A 76 7.44 -3.95 -6.29
N SER A 77 6.95 -5.05 -5.72
CA SER A 77 5.87 -5.88 -6.27
C SER A 77 4.52 -5.36 -5.77
N SER A 78 4.17 -4.15 -6.20
CA SER A 78 2.78 -3.73 -6.15
C SER A 78 1.99 -4.67 -7.07
N ALA A 79 1.02 -5.40 -6.53
CA ALA A 79 0.17 -6.36 -7.26
C ALA A 79 -0.56 -5.73 -8.47
N ALA A 80 -0.58 -4.40 -8.57
CA ALA A 80 -1.01 -3.65 -9.76
C ALA A 80 -0.17 -3.95 -11.02
N ASN A 81 1.04 -4.53 -10.89
CA ASN A 81 1.89 -4.85 -12.04
C ASN A 81 1.59 -6.22 -12.70
N ARG A 82 0.56 -6.96 -12.25
CA ARG A 82 0.23 -8.31 -12.76
C ARG A 82 -0.94 -8.38 -13.75
N LEU A 83 -1.35 -7.27 -14.35
CA LEU A 83 -2.25 -7.27 -15.52
C LEU A 83 -1.51 -7.14 -16.87
N GLY A 84 -0.17 -7.21 -16.87
CA GLY A 84 0.66 -6.97 -18.06
C GLY A 84 1.41 -8.16 -18.65
N VAL A 85 1.23 -9.39 -18.16
CA VAL A 85 1.81 -10.58 -18.82
C VAL A 85 0.70 -11.58 -19.14
N THR A 86 -0.02 -11.27 -20.21
CA THR A 86 -0.52 -12.32 -21.09
C THR A 86 0.18 -12.18 -22.44
N ALA A 87 0.62 -13.33 -22.97
CA ALA A 87 1.02 -13.64 -24.34
C ALA A 87 2.53 -13.72 -24.68
N ARG A 88 2.83 -14.92 -25.22
CA ARG A 88 3.94 -15.38 -26.09
C ARG A 88 5.19 -15.89 -25.36
N THR A 89 5.66 -17.12 -25.60
CA THR A 89 5.56 -17.99 -26.80
C THR A 89 5.53 -19.46 -26.38
#